data_AF-A0A7E6F7H6-F1
#
_entry.id   AF-A0A7E6F7H6-F1
#
_cell.length_a   1.000
_cell.length_b   1.000
_cell.length_c   1.000
_cell.angle_alpha   90.00
_cell.angle_beta   90.00
_cell.angle_gamma   90.00
#
_symmetry.space_group_name_H-M   'P 1'
#
loop_
_entity.id
_entity.type
_entity.pdbx_description
1 polymer ?
#
loop_
_entity_poly.entity_id
_entity_poly.type
_entity_poly.pdbx_seq_one_letter_code
_entity_poly.pdbx_strand_id
1 'polypeptide(L)'
;MVKGKTDKKKRESNAGLAAANSAIWGIRLNNAEKTKLHYREYAFKLLMENESLQSQICQVEWDTIEVLNYLKNQDGKKDESIDRLQKEVCELQKKHEKEISILTVDFQEQLNNLEDKLQAKRREADSYHNDLKQVRHISAERDEMQKEIDEMKEAFRVTDDQHQKTLEQIERKFFEDKFRFEEETNKKTFKLRREARQDAIKNLNDITKQIYQENARLSEALLTHIKDIESLRQSNNKFVKKYEFVKQELKEQKILLHKKVKEVNNYKTENEKLLQRIEDLEKSQSDMVKEFETKKNDLVVECHKETECNKQEIVQLQQVIEAKSKELSHIKRLARGVLEQRNDLESFFAESLNYVRKKIAANRKLYIQQAKQAYQHKLLEANNGKTEHPKIRTFTKSVSSTNNVYNDFDAAKMLNITDVQIDVKDLTWEQKESVLCYLFSRMNKNDKESQNANNLLPKVEPKKLLPIENSRKGFAPTFLTQAPFHRCLESRLITTIQMA
;
A
#
# COMPACT_ATOMS: atom_id res chain seq x y z
N MET A 1 95.94 89.40 -8.35
CA MET A 1 95.06 89.00 -7.23
C MET A 1 94.38 87.69 -7.55
N VAL A 2 94.36 86.78 -6.59
CA VAL A 2 93.89 85.39 -6.63
C VAL A 2 92.36 85.31 -6.59
N LYS A 3 91.74 84.50 -7.47
CA LYS A 3 90.56 83.62 -7.21
C LYS A 3 90.04 83.00 -8.50
N GLY A 4 89.75 81.69 -8.50
CA GLY A 4 88.91 81.04 -9.52
C GLY A 4 89.39 79.69 -10.10
N LYS A 5 89.66 78.67 -9.27
CA LYS A 5 89.86 77.28 -9.73
C LYS A 5 89.34 76.25 -8.71
N THR A 6 88.06 76.29 -8.34
CA THR A 6 87.47 75.25 -7.46
C THR A 6 86.06 74.76 -7.84
N ASP A 7 85.35 75.37 -8.81
CA ASP A 7 83.99 74.92 -9.20
C ASP A 7 83.94 73.88 -10.32
N LYS A 8 85.02 73.70 -11.10
CA LYS A 8 85.02 72.79 -12.25
C LYS A 8 85.15 71.31 -11.84
N LYS A 9 85.95 71.02 -10.81
CA LYS A 9 86.21 69.65 -10.31
C LYS A 9 85.03 69.05 -9.52
N LYS A 10 84.24 69.88 -8.82
CA LYS A 10 82.99 69.46 -8.14
C LYS A 10 81.84 69.24 -9.14
N ARG A 11 81.76 70.04 -10.21
CA ARG A 11 80.81 69.82 -11.31
C ARG A 11 81.13 68.57 -12.13
N GLU A 12 82.41 68.29 -12.39
CA GLU A 12 82.84 67.04 -13.05
C GLU A 12 82.59 65.80 -12.17
N SER A 13 82.81 65.87 -10.85
CA SER A 13 82.47 64.78 -9.91
C SER A 13 80.96 64.57 -9.78
N ASN A 14 80.16 65.65 -9.75
CA ASN A 14 78.70 65.56 -9.71
C ASN A 14 78.12 65.11 -11.07
N ALA A 15 78.74 65.48 -12.19
CA ALA A 15 78.37 65.00 -13.51
C ALA A 15 78.70 63.51 -13.69
N GLY A 16 79.84 63.05 -13.18
CA GLY A 16 80.19 61.63 -13.13
C GLY A 16 79.24 60.81 -12.25
N LEU A 17 78.85 61.33 -11.08
CA LEU A 17 77.85 60.72 -10.21
C LEU A 17 76.45 60.70 -10.85
N ALA A 18 76.07 61.76 -11.56
CA ALA A 18 74.81 61.84 -12.30
C ALA A 18 74.79 60.88 -13.50
N ALA A 19 75.91 60.73 -14.22
CA ALA A 19 76.05 59.76 -15.31
C ALA A 19 76.02 58.31 -14.80
N ALA A 20 76.70 58.01 -13.68
CA ALA A 20 76.63 56.71 -13.04
C ALA A 20 75.21 56.39 -12.51
N ASN A 21 74.54 57.36 -11.88
CA ASN A 21 73.14 57.21 -11.46
C ASN A 21 72.21 57.03 -12.67
N SER A 22 72.39 57.79 -13.75
CA SER A 22 71.63 57.64 -15.00
C SER A 22 71.83 56.25 -15.61
N ALA A 23 73.05 55.72 -15.61
CA ALA A 23 73.34 54.36 -16.07
C ALA A 23 72.66 53.30 -15.18
N ILE A 24 72.67 53.48 -13.85
CA ILE A 24 71.95 52.59 -12.92
C ILE A 24 70.45 52.63 -13.16
N TRP A 25 69.87 53.82 -13.38
CA TRP A 25 68.46 53.96 -13.74
C TRP A 25 68.13 53.35 -15.10
N GLY A 26 69.03 53.47 -16.08
CA GLY A 26 68.90 52.82 -17.39
C GLY A 26 68.90 51.29 -17.29
N ILE A 27 69.78 50.71 -16.47
CA ILE A 27 69.81 49.26 -16.21
C ILE A 27 68.54 48.81 -15.48
N ARG A 28 68.08 49.57 -14.47
CA ARG A 28 66.83 49.27 -13.75
C ARG A 28 65.61 49.34 -14.65
N LEU A 29 65.55 50.35 -15.53
CA LEU A 29 64.48 50.49 -16.52
C LEU A 29 64.48 49.31 -17.50
N ASN A 30 65.64 48.96 -18.05
CA ASN A 30 65.78 47.81 -18.95
C ASN A 30 65.38 46.49 -18.27
N ASN A 31 65.79 46.28 -17.01
CA ASN A 31 65.36 45.11 -16.25
C ASN A 31 63.85 45.10 -16.00
N ALA A 32 63.24 46.25 -15.68
CA ALA A 32 61.79 46.37 -15.52
C ALA A 32 61.03 46.16 -16.83
N GLU A 33 61.58 46.61 -17.97
CA GLU A 33 61.01 46.38 -19.29
C GLU A 33 61.07 44.90 -19.68
N LYS A 34 62.19 44.23 -19.40
CA LYS A 34 62.32 42.77 -19.60
C LYS A 34 61.36 41.97 -18.73
N THR A 35 61.23 42.29 -17.44
CA THR A 35 60.26 41.58 -16.57
C THR A 35 58.83 41.84 -17.02
N LYS A 36 58.49 43.08 -17.40
CA LYS A 36 57.18 43.41 -17.98
C LYS A 36 56.90 42.64 -19.28
N LEU A 37 57.89 42.50 -20.15
CA LEU A 37 57.77 41.71 -21.37
C LEU A 37 57.55 40.23 -21.05
N HIS A 38 58.34 39.66 -20.15
CA HIS A 38 58.16 38.28 -19.70
C HIS A 38 56.79 38.04 -19.08
N TYR A 39 56.27 38.94 -18.25
CA TYR A 39 54.91 38.81 -17.71
C TYR A 39 53.83 38.89 -18.80
N ARG A 40 54.04 39.72 -19.83
CA ARG A 40 53.11 39.79 -20.97
C ARG A 40 53.12 38.52 -21.81
N GLU A 41 54.31 38.01 -22.12
CA GLU A 41 54.47 36.75 -22.84
C GLU A 41 53.87 35.58 -22.04
N TYR A 42 54.09 35.56 -20.72
CA TYR A 42 53.53 34.54 -19.85
C TYR A 42 52.00 34.63 -19.73
N ALA A 43 51.45 35.84 -19.54
CA ALA A 43 50.01 36.06 -19.53
C ALA A 43 49.37 35.69 -20.88
N PHE A 44 50.04 35.99 -21.99
CA PHE A 44 49.59 35.59 -23.33
C PHE A 44 49.58 34.07 -23.48
N LYS A 45 50.63 33.36 -23.05
CA LYS A 45 50.66 31.89 -23.04
C LYS A 45 49.53 31.29 -22.22
N LEU A 46 49.31 31.79 -21.00
CA LEU A 46 48.21 31.34 -20.15
C LEU A 46 46.84 31.60 -20.79
N LEU A 47 46.67 32.73 -21.48
CA LEU A 47 45.43 33.02 -22.20
C LEU A 47 45.19 32.03 -23.34
N MET A 48 46.21 31.77 -24.16
CA MET A 48 46.13 30.78 -25.25
C MET A 48 45.87 29.36 -24.72
N GLU A 49 46.49 28.98 -23.60
CA GLU A 49 46.25 27.69 -22.93
C GLU A 49 44.81 27.61 -22.41
N ASN A 50 44.28 28.67 -21.80
CA ASN A 50 42.90 28.71 -21.32
C ASN A 50 41.89 28.62 -22.48
N GLU A 51 42.11 29.35 -23.58
CA GLU A 51 41.28 29.25 -24.79
C GLU A 51 41.32 27.84 -25.41
N SER A 52 42.50 27.22 -25.45
CA SER A 52 42.67 25.83 -25.90
C SER A 52 41.92 24.85 -24.98
N LEU A 53 42.02 25.02 -23.66
CA LEU A 53 41.32 24.18 -22.69
C LEU A 53 39.81 24.35 -22.80
N GLN A 54 39.31 25.58 -22.97
CA GLN A 54 37.89 25.84 -23.19
C GLN A 54 37.39 25.17 -24.47
N SER A 55 38.15 25.26 -25.55
CA SER A 55 37.81 24.60 -26.82
C SER A 55 37.75 23.08 -26.66
N GLN A 56 38.70 22.49 -25.92
CA GLN A 56 38.70 21.06 -25.61
C GLN A 56 37.51 20.66 -24.73
N ILE A 57 37.17 21.46 -23.72
CA ILE A 57 35.98 21.22 -22.87
C ILE A 57 34.72 21.22 -23.73
N CYS A 58 34.53 22.25 -24.57
CA CYS A 58 33.37 22.29 -25.46
C CYS A 58 33.33 21.08 -26.40
N GLN A 59 34.46 20.68 -26.98
CA GLN A 59 34.50 19.50 -27.86
C GLN A 59 34.13 18.21 -27.11
N VAL A 60 34.66 18.00 -25.91
CA VAL A 60 34.32 16.84 -25.08
C VAL A 60 32.84 16.87 -24.67
N GLU A 61 32.29 18.05 -24.35
CA GLU A 61 30.86 18.20 -24.08
C GLU A 61 30.01 17.83 -25.29
N TRP A 62 30.40 18.25 -26.50
CA TRP A 62 29.73 17.86 -27.73
C TRP A 62 29.80 16.35 -27.98
N ASP A 63 30.98 15.74 -27.88
CA ASP A 63 31.19 14.31 -28.10
C ASP A 63 30.39 13.48 -27.07
N THR A 64 30.38 13.91 -25.81
CA THR A 64 29.58 13.24 -24.76
C THR A 64 28.07 13.33 -25.03
N ILE A 65 27.57 14.48 -25.50
CA ILE A 65 26.17 14.64 -25.90
C ILE A 65 25.84 13.73 -27.09
N GLU A 66 26.72 13.63 -28.08
CA GLU A 66 26.51 12.77 -29.25
C GLU A 66 26.44 11.29 -28.85
N VAL A 67 27.37 10.81 -28.03
CA VAL A 67 27.36 9.45 -27.49
C VAL A 67 26.10 9.21 -26.66
N LEU A 68 25.71 10.14 -25.80
CA LEU A 68 24.48 10.03 -25.01
C LEU A 68 23.24 9.95 -25.88
N ASN A 69 23.15 10.75 -26.95
CA ASN A 69 22.03 10.72 -27.88
C ASN A 69 21.98 9.41 -28.67
N TYR A 70 23.12 8.88 -29.10
CA TYR A 70 23.20 7.57 -29.75
C TYR A 70 22.69 6.46 -28.83
N LEU A 71 23.18 6.41 -27.58
CA LEU A 71 22.75 5.43 -26.59
C LEU A 71 21.27 5.56 -26.28
N LYS A 72 20.76 6.78 -26.07
CA LYS A 72 19.33 7.03 -25.84
C LYS A 72 18.46 6.56 -27.00
N ASN A 73 18.87 6.80 -28.24
CA ASN A 73 18.16 6.33 -29.42
C ASN A 73 18.21 4.79 -29.55
N GLN A 74 19.34 4.18 -29.18
CA GLN A 74 19.48 2.72 -29.18
C GLN A 74 18.61 2.08 -28.10
N ASP A 75 18.57 2.67 -26.90
CA ASP A 75 17.72 2.20 -25.80
C ASP A 75 16.24 2.36 -26.16
N GLY A 76 15.83 3.49 -26.76
CA GLY A 76 14.46 3.66 -27.27
C GLY A 76 14.06 2.57 -28.27
N LYS A 77 14.94 2.18 -29.22
CA LYS A 77 14.67 1.08 -30.16
C LYS A 77 14.59 -0.28 -29.48
N LYS A 78 15.39 -0.51 -28.42
CA LYS A 78 15.31 -1.74 -27.62
C LYS A 78 14.00 -1.78 -26.84
N ASP A 79 13.61 -0.68 -26.22
CA ASP A 79 12.33 -0.55 -25.49
C ASP A 79 11.15 -0.79 -26.43
N GLU A 80 11.14 -0.20 -27.62
CA GLU A 80 10.12 -0.48 -28.66
C GLU A 80 10.10 -1.96 -29.10
N SER A 81 11.23 -2.64 -29.08
CA SER A 81 11.32 -4.06 -29.41
C SER A 81 10.83 -4.94 -28.25
N ILE A 82 11.14 -4.55 -27.00
CA ILE A 82 10.64 -5.18 -25.79
C ILE A 82 9.11 -5.05 -25.74
N ASP A 83 8.56 -3.87 -25.97
CA ASP A 83 7.11 -3.64 -25.98
C ASP A 83 6.39 -4.47 -27.04
N ARG A 84 6.98 -4.62 -28.23
CA ARG A 84 6.44 -5.49 -29.29
C ARG A 84 6.47 -6.95 -28.87
N LEU A 85 7.59 -7.45 -28.36
CA LEU A 85 7.72 -8.82 -27.90
C LEU A 85 6.77 -9.12 -26.72
N GLN A 86 6.60 -8.18 -25.79
CA GLN A 86 5.65 -8.33 -24.69
C GLN A 86 4.20 -8.43 -25.18
N LYS A 87 3.82 -7.63 -26.19
CA LYS A 87 2.50 -7.73 -26.83
C LYS A 87 2.30 -9.08 -27.51
N GLU A 88 3.29 -9.54 -28.28
CA GLU A 88 3.25 -10.86 -28.94
C GLU A 88 3.11 -12.01 -27.93
N VAL A 89 3.87 -11.97 -26.83
CA VAL A 89 3.76 -12.96 -25.74
C VAL A 89 2.36 -12.96 -25.13
N CYS A 90 1.79 -11.78 -24.86
CA CYS A 90 0.44 -11.67 -24.32
C CYS A 90 -0.63 -12.21 -25.29
N GLU A 91 -0.49 -11.94 -26.59
CA GLU A 91 -1.39 -12.49 -27.61
C GLU A 91 -1.28 -14.00 -27.76
N LEU A 92 -0.05 -14.55 -27.74
CA LEU A 92 0.18 -16.00 -27.77
C LEU A 92 -0.37 -16.70 -26.53
N GLN A 93 -0.20 -16.11 -25.34
CA GLN A 93 -0.79 -16.63 -24.10
C GLN A 93 -2.32 -16.69 -24.21
N LYS A 94 -2.97 -15.62 -24.68
CA LYS A 94 -4.42 -15.60 -24.89
C LYS A 94 -4.90 -16.62 -25.92
N LYS A 95 -4.13 -16.85 -26.99
CA LYS A 95 -4.44 -17.91 -27.98
C LYS A 95 -4.33 -19.29 -27.35
N HIS A 96 -3.25 -19.55 -26.61
CA HIS A 96 -3.05 -20.81 -25.93
C HIS A 96 -4.11 -21.09 -24.87
N GLU A 97 -4.51 -20.09 -24.09
CA GLU A 97 -5.62 -20.21 -23.12
C GLU A 97 -6.94 -20.56 -23.81
N LYS A 98 -7.23 -19.95 -24.96
CA LYS A 98 -8.42 -20.29 -25.76
C LYS A 98 -8.34 -21.71 -26.30
N GLU A 99 -7.20 -22.13 -26.84
CA GLU A 99 -6.98 -23.49 -27.33
C GLU A 99 -7.14 -24.53 -26.21
N ILE A 100 -6.56 -24.29 -25.03
CA ILE A 100 -6.75 -25.13 -23.85
C ILE A 100 -8.23 -25.18 -23.47
N SER A 101 -8.92 -24.03 -23.43
CA SER A 101 -10.34 -23.97 -23.08
C SER A 101 -11.20 -24.77 -24.05
N ILE A 102 -10.96 -24.65 -25.36
CA ILE A 102 -11.69 -25.41 -26.39
C ILE A 102 -11.40 -26.90 -26.23
N LEU A 103 -10.13 -27.27 -26.14
CA LEU A 103 -9.71 -28.67 -26.01
C LEU A 103 -10.26 -29.32 -24.73
N THR A 104 -10.34 -28.56 -23.63
CA THR A 104 -10.92 -29.01 -22.37
C THR A 104 -12.42 -29.28 -22.52
N VAL A 105 -13.15 -28.38 -23.21
CA VAL A 105 -14.58 -28.57 -23.48
C VAL A 105 -14.81 -29.79 -24.38
N ASP A 106 -14.03 -29.94 -25.45
CA ASP A 106 -14.15 -31.07 -26.38
C ASP A 106 -13.88 -32.41 -25.67
N PHE A 107 -12.82 -32.49 -24.85
CA PHE A 107 -12.53 -33.69 -24.08
C PHE A 107 -13.57 -33.96 -22.99
N GLN A 108 -14.12 -32.92 -22.35
CA GLN A 108 -15.19 -33.09 -21.39
C GLN A 108 -16.46 -33.65 -22.05
N GLU A 109 -16.80 -33.17 -23.26
CA GLU A 109 -17.93 -33.68 -24.02
C GLU A 109 -17.72 -35.14 -24.44
N GLN A 110 -16.51 -35.50 -24.90
CA GLN A 110 -16.17 -36.89 -25.21
C GLN A 110 -16.27 -37.80 -23.97
N LEU A 111 -15.81 -37.32 -22.82
CA LEU A 111 -15.84 -38.05 -21.55
C LEU A 111 -17.28 -38.30 -21.11
N ASN A 112 -18.11 -37.25 -21.10
CA ASN A 112 -19.54 -37.35 -20.78
C ASN A 112 -20.27 -38.33 -21.73
N ASN A 113 -20.00 -38.25 -23.04
CA ASN A 113 -20.58 -39.18 -24.03
C ASN A 113 -20.17 -40.64 -23.79
N LEU A 114 -18.93 -40.88 -23.36
CA LEU A 114 -18.48 -42.23 -23.01
C LEU A 114 -19.10 -42.72 -21.71
N GLU A 115 -19.25 -41.84 -20.70
CA GLU A 115 -19.95 -42.14 -19.46
C GLU A 115 -21.41 -42.51 -19.71
N ASP A 116 -22.13 -41.77 -20.56
CA ASP A 116 -23.51 -42.06 -20.94
C ASP A 116 -23.64 -43.42 -21.64
N LYS A 117 -22.73 -43.72 -22.59
CA LYS A 117 -22.68 -45.04 -23.24
C LYS A 117 -22.40 -46.15 -22.25
N LEU A 118 -21.48 -45.94 -21.32
CA LEU A 118 -21.14 -46.91 -20.27
C LEU A 118 -22.34 -47.13 -19.35
N GLN A 119 -23.04 -46.07 -18.96
CA GLN A 119 -24.25 -46.16 -18.14
C GLN A 119 -25.37 -46.90 -18.87
N ALA A 120 -25.57 -46.65 -20.17
CA ALA A 120 -26.53 -47.39 -20.99
C ALA A 120 -26.17 -48.89 -21.04
N LYS A 121 -24.90 -49.23 -21.27
CA LYS A 121 -24.44 -50.64 -21.25
C LYS A 121 -24.56 -51.30 -19.88
N ARG A 122 -24.38 -50.56 -18.78
CA ARG A 122 -24.66 -51.07 -17.43
C ARG A 122 -26.15 -51.39 -17.25
N ARG A 123 -27.05 -50.50 -17.69
CA ARG A 123 -28.50 -50.75 -17.63
C ARG A 123 -28.91 -51.95 -18.47
N GLU A 124 -28.35 -52.12 -19.67
CA GLU A 124 -28.56 -53.32 -20.49
C GLU A 124 -28.08 -54.59 -19.77
N ALA A 125 -26.89 -54.56 -19.17
CA ALA A 125 -26.36 -55.69 -18.41
C ALA A 125 -27.22 -56.06 -17.19
N ASP A 126 -27.75 -55.05 -16.48
CA ASP A 126 -28.67 -55.26 -15.36
C ASP A 126 -29.99 -55.90 -15.84
N SER A 127 -30.50 -55.49 -17.01
CA SER A 127 -31.67 -56.11 -17.64
C SER A 127 -31.39 -57.59 -17.96
N TYR A 128 -30.29 -57.88 -18.64
CA TYR A 128 -29.91 -59.26 -18.96
C TYR A 128 -29.69 -60.12 -17.71
N HIS A 129 -29.15 -59.55 -16.63
CA HIS A 129 -29.00 -60.24 -15.36
C HIS A 129 -30.35 -60.58 -14.72
N ASN A 130 -31.31 -59.66 -14.79
CA ASN A 130 -32.67 -59.90 -14.31
C ASN A 130 -33.38 -60.97 -15.16
N ASP A 131 -33.24 -60.92 -16.48
CA ASP A 131 -33.78 -61.94 -17.39
C ASP A 131 -33.17 -63.32 -17.09
N LEU A 132 -31.86 -63.40 -16.86
CA LEU A 132 -31.18 -64.64 -16.48
C LEU A 132 -31.68 -65.18 -15.13
N LYS A 133 -31.98 -64.32 -14.15
CA LYS A 133 -32.59 -64.75 -12.89
C LYS A 133 -33.99 -65.34 -13.11
N GLN A 134 -34.80 -64.72 -13.96
CA GLN A 134 -36.12 -65.26 -14.31
C GLN A 134 -36.02 -66.60 -15.02
N VAL A 135 -35.10 -66.74 -15.98
CA VAL A 135 -34.86 -68.03 -16.67
C VAL A 135 -34.41 -69.11 -15.69
N ARG A 136 -33.55 -68.78 -14.70
CA ARG A 136 -33.18 -69.73 -13.64
C ARG A 136 -34.37 -70.16 -12.79
N HIS A 137 -35.28 -69.23 -12.46
CA HIS A 137 -36.50 -69.55 -11.72
C HIS A 137 -37.40 -70.50 -12.51
N ILE A 138 -37.67 -70.18 -13.79
CA ILE A 138 -38.49 -71.02 -14.68
C ILE A 138 -37.85 -72.41 -14.84
N SER A 139 -36.53 -72.49 -14.98
CA SER A 139 -35.84 -73.78 -15.06
C SER A 139 -36.00 -74.60 -13.77
N ALA A 140 -35.93 -73.96 -12.60
CA ALA A 140 -36.11 -74.64 -11.32
C ALA A 140 -37.55 -75.17 -11.15
N GLU A 141 -38.56 -74.34 -11.47
CA GLU A 141 -39.97 -74.74 -11.45
C GLU A 141 -40.25 -75.88 -12.45
N ARG A 142 -39.65 -75.82 -13.64
CA ARG A 142 -39.75 -76.90 -14.63
C ARG A 142 -39.15 -78.21 -14.08
N ASP A 143 -37.99 -78.15 -13.45
CA ASP A 143 -37.34 -79.34 -12.89
C ASP A 143 -38.14 -79.93 -11.72
N GLU A 144 -38.82 -79.10 -10.93
CA GLU A 144 -39.75 -79.51 -9.89
C GLU A 144 -41.00 -80.18 -10.48
N MET A 145 -41.67 -79.55 -11.44
CA MET A 145 -42.82 -80.15 -12.15
C MET A 145 -42.44 -81.46 -12.85
N GLN A 146 -41.23 -81.56 -13.42
CA GLN A 146 -40.77 -82.79 -14.06
C GLN A 146 -40.60 -83.93 -13.04
N LYS A 147 -40.08 -83.63 -11.83
CA LYS A 147 -40.00 -84.62 -10.74
C LYS A 147 -41.39 -85.09 -10.32
N GLU A 148 -42.35 -84.17 -10.15
CA GLU A 148 -43.74 -84.54 -9.81
C GLU A 148 -44.37 -85.45 -10.87
N ILE A 149 -44.12 -85.17 -12.16
CA ILE A 149 -44.59 -86.02 -13.26
C ILE A 149 -43.97 -87.42 -13.20
N ASP A 150 -42.67 -87.53 -12.92
CA ASP A 150 -41.99 -88.81 -12.87
C ASP A 150 -42.38 -89.61 -11.61
N GLU A 151 -42.61 -88.95 -10.47
CA GLU A 151 -43.19 -89.56 -9.26
C GLU A 151 -44.62 -90.06 -9.51
N MET A 152 -45.46 -89.27 -10.18
CA MET A 152 -46.82 -89.68 -10.57
C MET A 152 -46.80 -90.87 -11.53
N LYS A 153 -45.89 -90.89 -12.51
CA LYS A 153 -45.71 -92.02 -13.42
C LYS A 153 -45.28 -93.29 -12.69
N GLU A 154 -44.33 -93.20 -11.75
CA GLU A 154 -43.89 -94.36 -10.99
C GLU A 154 -45.00 -94.86 -10.05
N ALA A 155 -45.73 -93.97 -9.38
CA ALA A 155 -46.91 -94.32 -8.59
C ALA A 155 -47.98 -95.03 -9.43
N PHE A 156 -48.19 -94.56 -10.67
CA PHE A 156 -49.09 -95.20 -11.63
C PHE A 156 -48.60 -96.61 -11.99
N ARG A 157 -47.32 -96.79 -12.33
CA ARG A 157 -46.74 -98.11 -12.65
C ARG A 157 -46.86 -99.10 -11.50
N VAL A 158 -46.59 -98.67 -10.26
CA VAL A 158 -46.74 -99.52 -9.06
C VAL A 158 -48.19 -99.95 -8.87
N THR A 159 -49.14 -99.04 -9.10
CA THR A 159 -50.57 -99.33 -8.96
C THR A 159 -51.05 -100.29 -10.07
N ASP A 160 -50.59 -100.10 -11.31
CA ASP A 160 -50.89 -100.97 -12.44
C ASP A 160 -50.31 -102.38 -12.24
N ASP A 161 -49.07 -102.50 -11.76
CA ASP A 161 -48.46 -103.78 -11.37
C ASP A 161 -49.24 -104.48 -10.25
N GLN A 162 -49.76 -103.73 -9.27
CA GLN A 162 -50.61 -104.28 -8.22
C GLN A 162 -51.94 -104.77 -8.80
N HIS A 163 -52.58 -104.01 -9.67
CA HIS A 163 -53.81 -104.42 -10.35
C HIS A 163 -53.60 -105.67 -11.20
N GLN A 164 -52.51 -105.74 -11.97
CA GLN A 164 -52.15 -106.91 -12.75
C GLN A 164 -51.96 -108.15 -11.87
N LYS A 165 -51.24 -108.03 -10.76
CA LYS A 165 -51.07 -109.13 -9.78
C LYS A 165 -52.40 -109.56 -9.18
N THR A 166 -53.31 -108.64 -8.88
CA THR A 166 -54.65 -109.00 -8.37
C THR A 166 -55.49 -109.72 -9.43
N LEU A 167 -55.41 -109.31 -10.70
CA LEU A 167 -56.08 -109.98 -11.81
C LEU A 167 -55.56 -111.41 -11.98
N GLU A 168 -54.25 -111.61 -12.02
CA GLU A 168 -53.65 -112.95 -12.12
C GLU A 168 -54.03 -113.88 -10.96
N GLN A 169 -54.22 -113.33 -9.74
CA GLN A 169 -54.68 -114.11 -8.59
C GLN A 169 -56.14 -114.51 -8.73
N ILE A 170 -56.97 -113.61 -9.24
CA ILE A 170 -58.38 -113.85 -9.48
C ILE A 170 -58.56 -114.86 -10.62
N GLU A 171 -57.81 -114.74 -11.72
CA GLU A 171 -57.83 -115.69 -12.84
C GLU A 171 -57.41 -117.10 -12.40
N ARG A 172 -56.34 -117.22 -11.60
CA ARG A 172 -55.91 -118.50 -11.02
C ARG A 172 -57.01 -119.15 -10.18
N LYS A 173 -57.66 -118.37 -9.31
CA LYS A 173 -58.81 -118.85 -8.52
C LYS A 173 -59.99 -119.25 -9.41
N PHE A 174 -60.29 -118.51 -10.46
CA PHE A 174 -61.35 -118.86 -11.40
C PHE A 174 -61.11 -120.19 -12.14
N PHE A 175 -59.86 -120.51 -12.51
CA PHE A 175 -59.55 -121.79 -13.14
C PHE A 175 -59.66 -122.98 -12.18
N GLU A 176 -59.22 -122.82 -10.93
CA GLU A 176 -59.37 -123.83 -9.87
C GLU A 176 -60.85 -124.06 -9.54
N ASP A 177 -61.63 -122.98 -9.40
CA ASP A 177 -63.05 -123.04 -9.09
C ASP A 177 -63.85 -123.65 -10.24
N LYS A 178 -63.56 -123.31 -11.50
CA LYS A 178 -64.23 -123.91 -12.67
C LYS A 178 -64.06 -125.43 -12.74
N PHE A 179 -62.86 -125.93 -12.42
CA PHE A 179 -62.56 -127.36 -12.39
C PHE A 179 -63.27 -128.09 -11.24
N ARG A 180 -63.37 -127.46 -10.05
CA ARG A 180 -64.16 -128.01 -8.92
C ARG A 180 -65.68 -127.90 -9.14
N PHE A 181 -66.17 -126.88 -9.84
CA PHE A 181 -67.60 -126.64 -10.05
C PHE A 181 -68.26 -127.68 -10.96
N GLU A 182 -67.57 -128.19 -11.98
CA GLU A 182 -68.07 -129.31 -12.81
C GLU A 182 -68.18 -130.63 -12.03
N GLU A 183 -67.30 -130.86 -11.05
CA GLU A 183 -67.31 -132.07 -10.21
C GLU A 183 -68.32 -131.98 -9.05
N GLU A 184 -68.62 -130.76 -8.58
CA GLU A 184 -69.54 -130.50 -7.47
C GLU A 184 -70.99 -130.23 -7.92
N THR A 185 -71.26 -129.77 -9.14
CA THR A 185 -72.63 -129.53 -9.67
C THR A 185 -73.46 -130.79 -9.81
N ASN A 186 -72.84 -131.94 -10.10
CA ASN A 186 -73.53 -133.24 -10.08
C ASN A 186 -73.87 -133.75 -8.66
N LYS A 187 -73.22 -133.22 -7.61
CA LYS A 187 -73.47 -133.61 -6.20
C LYS A 187 -74.28 -132.56 -5.41
N LYS A 188 -74.39 -131.31 -5.89
CA LYS A 188 -75.08 -130.18 -5.20
C LYS A 188 -76.56 -130.00 -5.57
N THR A 189 -77.07 -130.62 -6.63
CA THR A 189 -78.52 -130.64 -6.92
C THR A 189 -79.36 -131.25 -5.79
N PHE A 190 -78.76 -132.10 -4.95
CA PHE A 190 -79.44 -132.75 -3.83
C PHE A 190 -79.45 -131.94 -2.52
N LYS A 191 -78.52 -130.97 -2.33
CA LYS A 191 -78.36 -130.22 -1.06
C LYS A 191 -78.95 -128.80 -1.07
N LEU A 192 -79.17 -128.22 -2.26
CA LEU A 192 -79.67 -126.85 -2.45
C LEU A 192 -81.09 -126.56 -1.93
N ARG A 193 -81.86 -127.57 -1.49
CA ARG A 193 -83.16 -127.34 -0.87
C ARG A 193 -83.10 -126.94 0.61
N ARG A 194 -81.96 -127.06 1.30
CA ARG A 194 -81.88 -126.85 2.76
C ARG A 194 -81.13 -125.57 3.19
N GLU A 195 -80.28 -124.98 2.36
CA GLU A 195 -79.38 -123.85 2.71
C GLU A 195 -79.98 -122.45 2.49
N ALA A 196 -80.98 -122.29 1.62
CA ALA A 196 -81.55 -120.99 1.25
C ALA A 196 -82.14 -120.17 2.42
N ARG A 197 -82.47 -120.81 3.54
CA ARG A 197 -83.04 -120.14 4.73
C ARG A 197 -82.00 -119.65 5.74
N GLN A 198 -80.77 -120.17 5.67
CA GLN A 198 -79.70 -119.85 6.63
C GLN A 198 -78.77 -118.75 6.09
N ASP A 199 -78.69 -118.60 4.77
CA ASP A 199 -77.86 -117.58 4.11
C ASP A 199 -78.46 -116.17 4.15
N ALA A 200 -79.81 -116.06 4.13
CA ALA A 200 -80.49 -114.77 4.23
C ALA A 200 -80.23 -114.06 5.58
N ILE A 201 -80.04 -114.80 6.67
CA ILE A 201 -79.80 -114.26 8.01
C ILE A 201 -78.32 -113.84 8.19
N LYS A 202 -77.37 -114.56 7.57
CA LYS A 202 -75.95 -114.21 7.61
C LYS A 202 -75.65 -112.93 6.81
N ASN A 203 -76.24 -112.80 5.62
CA ASN A 203 -76.06 -111.61 4.76
C ASN A 203 -76.51 -110.31 5.45
N LEU A 204 -77.60 -110.35 6.22
CA LEU A 204 -78.11 -109.18 6.95
C LEU A 204 -77.15 -108.76 8.10
N ASN A 205 -76.54 -109.71 8.79
CA ASN A 205 -75.56 -109.44 9.84
C ASN A 205 -74.24 -108.88 9.27
N ASP A 206 -73.80 -109.39 8.12
CA ASP A 206 -72.58 -108.91 7.45
C ASP A 206 -72.74 -107.49 6.89
N ILE A 207 -73.89 -107.16 6.30
CA ILE A 207 -74.22 -105.79 5.87
C ILE A 207 -74.23 -104.83 7.09
N THR A 208 -74.86 -105.24 8.18
CA THR A 208 -74.89 -104.44 9.41
C THR A 208 -73.48 -104.15 9.93
N LYS A 209 -72.61 -105.16 9.94
CA LYS A 209 -71.19 -105.01 10.33
C LYS A 209 -70.41 -104.10 9.39
N GLN A 210 -70.63 -104.19 8.08
CA GLN A 210 -70.01 -103.30 7.09
C GLN A 210 -70.42 -101.84 7.27
N ILE A 211 -71.69 -101.57 7.55
CA ILE A 211 -72.18 -100.20 7.83
C ILE A 211 -71.50 -99.64 9.09
N TYR A 212 -71.32 -100.43 10.15
CA TYR A 212 -70.60 -99.97 11.34
C TYR A 212 -69.11 -99.72 11.09
N GLN A 213 -68.45 -100.58 10.30
CA GLN A 213 -67.06 -100.38 9.91
C GLN A 213 -66.88 -99.11 9.07
N GLU A 214 -67.80 -98.84 8.15
CA GLU A 214 -67.72 -97.65 7.31
C GLU A 214 -68.11 -96.38 8.07
N ASN A 215 -69.06 -96.45 9.00
CA ASN A 215 -69.34 -95.35 9.92
C ASN A 215 -68.12 -95.05 10.82
N ALA A 216 -67.36 -96.05 11.24
CA ALA A 216 -66.11 -95.85 11.98
C ALA A 216 -65.04 -95.18 11.11
N ARG A 217 -64.84 -95.66 9.88
CA ARG A 217 -63.89 -95.08 8.91
C ARG A 217 -64.25 -93.63 8.55
N LEU A 218 -65.52 -93.33 8.32
CA LEU A 218 -66.00 -91.98 8.05
C LEU A 218 -65.81 -91.06 9.25
N SER A 219 -66.02 -91.57 10.48
CA SER A 219 -65.78 -90.82 11.71
C SER A 219 -64.29 -90.50 11.91
N GLU A 220 -63.39 -91.44 11.58
CA GLU A 220 -61.94 -91.22 11.59
C GLU A 220 -61.51 -90.18 10.54
N ALA A 221 -62.03 -90.28 9.31
CA ALA A 221 -61.77 -89.30 8.24
C ALA A 221 -62.29 -87.89 8.61
N LEU A 222 -63.46 -87.81 9.25
CA LEU A 222 -64.01 -86.56 9.73
C LEU A 222 -63.13 -85.97 10.84
N LEU A 223 -62.61 -86.79 11.76
CA LEU A 223 -61.65 -86.37 12.79
C LEU A 223 -60.34 -85.84 12.20
N THR A 224 -59.78 -86.47 11.16
CA THR A 224 -58.57 -85.96 10.49
C THR A 224 -58.85 -84.62 9.82
N HIS A 225 -59.98 -84.48 9.12
CA HIS A 225 -60.36 -83.20 8.52
C HIS A 225 -60.60 -82.10 9.55
N ILE A 226 -61.19 -82.40 10.72
CA ILE A 226 -61.30 -81.42 11.81
C ILE A 226 -59.92 -80.94 12.26
N LYS A 227 -58.96 -81.85 12.45
CA LYS A 227 -57.57 -81.49 12.82
C LYS A 227 -56.91 -80.63 11.76
N ASP A 228 -57.11 -80.94 10.48
CA ASP A 228 -56.56 -80.15 9.37
C ASP A 228 -57.18 -78.75 9.35
N ILE A 229 -58.50 -78.64 9.50
CA ILE A 229 -59.22 -77.37 9.60
C ILE A 229 -58.70 -76.54 10.79
N GLU A 230 -58.45 -77.17 11.95
CA GLU A 230 -57.87 -76.50 13.10
C GLU A 230 -56.44 -76.01 12.83
N SER A 231 -55.60 -76.83 12.21
CA SER A 231 -54.22 -76.46 11.85
C SER A 231 -54.17 -75.30 10.85
N LEU A 232 -55.06 -75.30 9.86
CA LEU A 232 -55.23 -74.23 8.88
C LEU A 232 -55.77 -72.97 9.55
N ARG A 233 -56.75 -73.08 10.45
CA ARG A 233 -57.25 -71.95 11.25
C ARG A 233 -56.14 -71.32 12.09
N GLN A 234 -55.30 -72.13 12.73
CA GLN A 234 -54.15 -71.63 13.50
C GLN A 234 -53.15 -70.90 12.60
N SER A 235 -52.83 -71.45 11.43
CA SER A 235 -51.93 -70.83 10.46
C SER A 235 -52.50 -69.53 9.90
N ASN A 236 -53.79 -69.52 9.54
CA ASN A 236 -54.48 -68.32 9.07
C ASN A 236 -54.50 -67.23 10.15
N ASN A 237 -54.77 -67.58 11.41
CA ASN A 237 -54.69 -66.63 12.53
C ASN A 237 -53.27 -66.06 12.71
N LYS A 238 -52.21 -66.86 12.50
CA LYS A 238 -50.83 -66.36 12.53
C LYS A 238 -50.57 -65.37 11.38
N PHE A 239 -51.06 -65.64 10.17
CA PHE A 239 -50.91 -64.72 9.04
C PHE A 239 -51.70 -63.43 9.22
N VAL A 240 -52.93 -63.49 9.74
CA VAL A 240 -53.73 -62.30 10.06
C VAL A 240 -53.00 -61.40 11.07
N LYS A 241 -52.44 -61.98 12.14
CA LYS A 241 -51.65 -61.21 13.12
C LYS A 241 -50.42 -60.56 12.49
N LYS A 242 -49.68 -61.27 11.63
CA LYS A 242 -48.53 -60.71 10.90
C LYS A 242 -48.96 -59.57 9.96
N TYR A 243 -50.07 -59.75 9.24
CA TYR A 243 -50.62 -58.73 8.36
C TYR A 243 -51.03 -57.47 9.12
N GLU A 244 -51.70 -57.61 10.26
CA GLU A 244 -52.07 -56.47 11.11
C GLU A 244 -50.84 -55.75 11.66
N PHE A 245 -49.81 -56.50 12.09
CA PHE A 245 -48.54 -55.95 12.57
C PHE A 245 -47.82 -55.13 11.48
N VAL A 246 -47.60 -55.71 10.29
CA VAL A 246 -46.96 -55.00 9.17
C VAL A 246 -47.78 -53.78 8.73
N LYS A 247 -49.11 -53.88 8.79
CA LYS A 247 -50.01 -52.75 8.48
C LYS A 247 -49.85 -51.61 9.50
N GLN A 248 -49.62 -51.91 10.78
CA GLN A 248 -49.32 -50.91 11.80
C GLN A 248 -47.93 -50.29 11.57
N GLU A 249 -46.89 -51.10 11.36
CA GLU A 249 -45.53 -50.60 11.05
C GLU A 249 -45.53 -49.68 9.82
N LEU A 250 -46.25 -50.05 8.76
CA LEU A 250 -46.39 -49.22 7.55
C LEU A 250 -47.01 -47.85 7.86
N LYS A 251 -48.02 -47.79 8.74
CA LYS A 251 -48.65 -46.54 9.14
C LYS A 251 -47.69 -45.67 9.95
N GLU A 252 -46.96 -46.27 10.88
CA GLU A 252 -45.97 -45.57 11.70
C GLU A 252 -44.82 -45.03 10.84
N GLN A 253 -44.30 -45.85 9.93
CA GLN A 253 -43.28 -45.44 8.96
C GLN A 253 -43.76 -44.29 8.07
N LYS A 254 -45.01 -44.32 7.59
CA LYS A 254 -45.59 -43.21 6.81
C LYS A 254 -45.65 -41.90 7.61
N ILE A 255 -46.06 -41.96 8.87
CA ILE A 255 -46.10 -40.78 9.75
C ILE A 255 -44.68 -40.25 9.99
N LEU A 256 -43.72 -41.13 10.25
CA LEU A 256 -42.32 -40.76 10.45
C LEU A 256 -41.73 -40.12 9.19
N LEU A 257 -41.96 -40.73 8.02
CA LEU A 257 -41.53 -40.20 6.73
C LEU A 257 -42.10 -38.80 6.50
N HIS A 258 -43.39 -38.60 6.76
CA HIS A 258 -44.03 -37.29 6.61
C HIS A 258 -43.43 -36.23 7.54
N LYS A 259 -43.08 -36.60 8.80
CA LYS A 259 -42.36 -35.70 9.71
C LYS A 259 -40.97 -35.34 9.17
N LYS A 260 -40.21 -36.31 8.67
CA LYS A 260 -38.88 -36.07 8.08
C LYS A 260 -38.93 -35.21 6.83
N VAL A 261 -39.92 -35.39 5.97
CA VAL A 261 -40.14 -34.52 4.80
C VAL A 261 -40.45 -33.08 5.24
N LYS A 262 -41.25 -32.88 6.30
CA LYS A 262 -41.51 -31.54 6.86
C LYS A 262 -40.25 -30.89 7.43
N GLU A 263 -39.44 -31.64 8.18
CA GLU A 263 -38.15 -31.16 8.69
C GLU A 263 -37.22 -30.71 7.54
N VAL A 264 -37.07 -31.55 6.51
CA VAL A 264 -36.25 -31.23 5.32
C VAL A 264 -36.76 -29.97 4.61
N ASN A 265 -38.08 -29.82 4.44
CA ASN A 265 -38.64 -28.61 3.83
C ASN A 265 -38.37 -27.37 4.68
N ASN A 266 -38.46 -27.46 6.01
CA ASN A 266 -38.14 -26.34 6.90
C ASN A 266 -36.67 -25.93 6.75
N TYR A 267 -35.73 -26.89 6.79
CA TYR A 267 -34.31 -26.62 6.58
C TYR A 267 -34.03 -26.03 5.20
N LYS A 268 -34.74 -26.49 4.16
CA LYS A 268 -34.63 -25.92 2.81
C LYS A 268 -35.03 -24.44 2.80
N THR A 269 -36.17 -24.09 3.41
CA THR A 269 -36.61 -22.68 3.48
C THR A 269 -35.69 -21.80 4.34
N GLU A 270 -35.07 -22.37 5.37
CA GLU A 270 -34.09 -21.65 6.20
C GLU A 270 -32.79 -21.41 5.42
N ASN A 271 -32.29 -22.42 4.71
CA ASN A 271 -31.14 -22.26 3.81
C ASN A 271 -31.40 -21.23 2.72
N GLU A 272 -32.58 -21.21 2.10
CA GLU A 272 -32.95 -20.19 1.10
C GLU A 272 -32.88 -18.77 1.69
N LYS A 273 -33.40 -18.57 2.90
CA LYS A 273 -33.31 -17.27 3.61
C LYS A 273 -31.88 -16.88 3.96
N LEU A 274 -31.06 -17.84 4.40
CA LEU A 274 -29.65 -17.60 4.71
C LEU A 274 -28.85 -17.25 3.45
N LEU A 275 -29.08 -17.94 2.33
CA LEU A 275 -28.45 -17.65 1.04
C LEU A 275 -28.82 -16.24 0.56
N GLN A 276 -30.09 -15.86 0.66
CA GLN A 276 -30.54 -14.51 0.31
C GLN A 276 -29.87 -13.45 1.20
N ARG A 277 -29.72 -13.73 2.50
CA ARG A 277 -29.02 -12.82 3.42
C ARG A 277 -27.54 -12.68 3.09
N ILE A 278 -26.88 -13.76 2.69
CA ILE A 278 -25.48 -13.74 2.23
C ILE A 278 -25.38 -12.86 0.99
N GLU A 279 -26.26 -13.05 0.00
CA GLU A 279 -26.27 -12.25 -1.24
C GLU A 279 -26.46 -10.75 -0.95
N ASP A 280 -27.37 -10.39 -0.04
CA ASP A 280 -27.58 -8.99 0.37
C ASP A 280 -26.34 -8.39 1.06
N LEU A 281 -25.66 -9.18 1.89
CA LEU A 281 -24.43 -8.76 2.57
C LEU A 281 -23.26 -8.61 1.59
N GLU A 282 -23.12 -9.51 0.64
CA GLU A 282 -22.12 -9.44 -0.42
C GLU A 282 -22.32 -8.22 -1.31
N LYS A 283 -23.58 -7.92 -1.69
CA LYS A 283 -23.93 -6.68 -2.41
C LYS A 283 -23.56 -5.44 -1.60
N SER A 284 -23.97 -5.39 -0.33
CA SER A 284 -23.65 -4.26 0.55
C SER A 284 -22.14 -4.07 0.75
N GLN A 285 -21.37 -5.15 0.89
CA GLN A 285 -19.90 -5.07 0.96
C GLN A 285 -19.30 -4.60 -0.36
N SER A 286 -19.77 -5.11 -1.50
CA SER A 286 -19.32 -4.67 -2.83
C SER A 286 -19.54 -3.17 -3.04
N ASP A 287 -20.71 -2.67 -2.66
CA ASP A 287 -21.04 -1.24 -2.76
C ASP A 287 -20.19 -0.39 -1.81
N MET A 288 -19.96 -0.86 -0.58
CA MET A 288 -19.07 -0.21 0.38
C MET A 288 -17.62 -0.14 -0.16
N VAL A 289 -17.11 -1.22 -0.75
CA VAL A 289 -15.78 -1.25 -1.37
C VAL A 289 -15.69 -0.25 -2.51
N LYS A 290 -16.68 -0.19 -3.41
CA LYS A 290 -16.72 0.80 -4.50
C LYS A 290 -16.71 2.23 -3.96
N GLU A 291 -17.51 2.53 -2.94
CA GLU A 291 -17.51 3.85 -2.29
C GLU A 291 -16.16 4.20 -1.65
N PHE A 292 -15.47 3.23 -1.06
CA PHE A 292 -14.13 3.46 -0.51
C PHE A 292 -13.11 3.72 -1.61
N GLU A 293 -13.18 3.00 -2.73
CA GLU A 293 -12.31 3.21 -3.88
C GLU A 293 -12.53 4.59 -4.52
N THR A 294 -13.79 5.03 -4.69
CA THR A 294 -14.08 6.37 -5.21
C THR A 294 -13.57 7.45 -4.26
N LYS A 295 -13.88 7.36 -2.95
CA LYS A 295 -13.36 8.31 -1.94
C LYS A 295 -11.84 8.34 -1.90
N LYS A 296 -11.17 7.19 -2.02
CA LYS A 296 -9.71 7.11 -2.08
C LYS A 296 -9.18 7.83 -3.32
N ASN A 297 -9.79 7.62 -4.49
CA ASN A 297 -9.36 8.26 -5.73
C ASN A 297 -9.58 9.78 -5.68
N ASP A 298 -10.72 10.23 -5.15
CA ASP A 298 -11.02 11.66 -4.98
C ASP A 298 -9.99 12.32 -4.04
N LEU A 299 -9.66 11.67 -2.92
CA LEU A 299 -8.67 12.17 -1.98
C LEU A 299 -7.26 12.24 -2.59
N VAL A 300 -6.87 11.25 -3.40
CA VAL A 300 -5.60 11.28 -4.14
C VAL A 300 -5.57 12.45 -5.12
N VAL A 301 -6.68 12.69 -5.85
CA VAL A 301 -6.79 13.81 -6.79
C VAL A 301 -6.71 15.16 -6.06
N GLU A 302 -7.41 15.31 -4.93
CA GLU A 302 -7.34 16.53 -4.12
C GLU A 302 -5.94 16.76 -3.55
N CYS A 303 -5.32 15.74 -2.94
CA CYS A 303 -3.94 15.85 -2.46
C CYS A 303 -2.98 16.22 -3.59
N HIS A 304 -3.13 15.65 -4.78
CA HIS A 304 -2.29 15.99 -5.91
C HIS A 304 -2.45 17.46 -6.31
N LYS A 305 -3.70 17.94 -6.45
CA LYS A 305 -4.00 19.35 -6.75
C LYS A 305 -3.39 20.29 -5.71
N GLU A 306 -3.56 19.99 -4.42
CA GLU A 306 -3.02 20.79 -3.34
C GLU A 306 -1.48 20.82 -3.38
N THR A 307 -0.85 19.67 -3.64
CA THR A 307 0.60 19.57 -3.75
C THR A 307 1.13 20.40 -4.93
N GLU A 308 0.45 20.38 -6.07
CA GLU A 308 0.83 21.19 -7.24
C GLU A 308 0.64 22.69 -6.98
N CYS A 309 -0.46 23.11 -6.33
CA CYS A 309 -0.66 24.49 -5.91
C CYS A 309 0.44 24.95 -4.93
N ASN A 310 0.77 24.14 -3.94
CA ASN A 310 1.82 24.44 -2.97
C ASN A 310 3.20 24.54 -3.65
N LYS A 311 3.51 23.67 -4.61
CA LYS A 311 4.74 23.77 -5.42
C LYS A 311 4.80 25.10 -6.18
N GLN A 312 3.70 25.53 -6.80
CA GLN A 312 3.63 26.81 -7.49
C GLN A 312 3.82 28.00 -6.54
N GLU A 313 3.19 27.96 -5.36
CA GLU A 313 3.37 29.00 -4.33
C GLU A 313 4.83 29.07 -3.84
N ILE A 314 5.47 27.92 -3.62
CA ILE A 314 6.90 27.87 -3.25
C ILE A 314 7.76 28.56 -4.31
N VAL A 315 7.52 28.30 -5.59
CA VAL A 315 8.25 28.95 -6.69
C VAL A 315 8.04 30.47 -6.68
N GLN A 316 6.80 30.93 -6.49
CA GLN A 316 6.49 32.36 -6.40
C GLN A 316 7.19 33.02 -5.20
N LEU A 317 7.17 32.37 -4.04
CA LEU A 317 7.85 32.86 -2.84
C LEU A 317 9.37 32.91 -3.02
N GLN A 318 9.97 31.92 -3.68
CA GLN A 318 11.40 31.93 -4.02
C GLN A 318 11.76 33.11 -4.92
N GLN A 319 10.94 33.42 -5.93
CA GLN A 319 11.16 34.59 -6.80
C GLN A 319 11.09 35.91 -6.02
N VAL A 320 10.14 36.03 -5.09
CA VAL A 320 10.02 37.21 -4.21
C VAL A 320 11.26 37.35 -3.33
N ILE A 321 11.75 36.27 -2.74
CA ILE A 321 12.97 36.27 -1.91
C ILE A 321 14.19 36.70 -2.74
N GLU A 322 14.32 36.21 -3.97
CA GLU A 322 15.42 36.59 -4.86
C GLU A 322 15.37 38.08 -5.21
N ALA A 323 14.19 38.61 -5.56
CA ALA A 323 13.99 40.03 -5.82
C ALA A 323 14.35 40.89 -4.60
N LYS A 324 13.87 40.50 -3.40
CA LYS A 324 14.22 41.19 -2.15
C LYS A 324 15.69 41.11 -1.79
N SER A 325 16.36 40.00 -2.11
CA SER A 325 17.80 39.86 -1.92
C SER A 325 18.60 40.78 -2.83
N LYS A 326 18.15 40.98 -4.07
CA LYS A 326 18.73 41.95 -5.02
C LYS A 326 18.55 43.39 -4.53
N GLU A 327 17.34 43.75 -4.08
CA GLU A 327 17.06 45.06 -3.47
C GLU A 327 17.93 45.31 -2.23
N LEU A 328 18.03 44.34 -1.32
CA LEU A 328 18.88 44.43 -0.14
C LEU A 328 20.36 44.60 -0.50
N SER A 329 20.83 43.89 -1.52
CA SER A 329 22.21 44.04 -2.00
C SER A 329 22.46 45.43 -2.59
N HIS A 330 21.48 45.98 -3.30
CA HIS A 330 21.52 47.36 -3.80
C HIS A 330 21.57 48.37 -2.66
N ILE A 331 20.70 48.24 -1.64
CA ILE A 331 20.70 49.09 -0.45
C ILE A 331 22.03 48.99 0.29
N LYS A 332 22.59 47.78 0.47
CA LYS A 332 23.90 47.59 1.10
C LYS A 332 25.01 48.32 0.35
N ARG A 333 24.98 48.32 -1.00
CA ARG A 333 25.95 49.05 -1.82
C ARG A 333 25.79 50.56 -1.66
N LEU A 334 24.56 51.07 -1.68
CA LEU A 334 24.29 52.50 -1.42
C LEU A 334 24.75 52.91 -0.03
N ALA A 335 24.41 52.13 1.00
CA ALA A 335 24.83 52.38 2.38
C ALA A 335 26.35 52.39 2.52
N ARG A 336 27.05 51.45 1.85
CA ARG A 336 28.52 51.45 1.81
C ARG A 336 29.05 52.73 1.16
N GLY A 337 28.50 53.16 0.03
CA GLY A 337 28.88 54.41 -0.62
C GLY A 337 28.68 55.64 0.27
N VAL A 338 27.56 55.72 1.00
CA VAL A 338 27.32 56.80 1.98
C VAL A 338 28.34 56.76 3.11
N LEU A 339 28.68 55.57 3.62
CA LEU A 339 29.71 55.41 4.65
C LEU A 339 31.11 55.79 4.16
N GLU A 340 31.47 55.42 2.93
CA GLU A 340 32.74 55.82 2.29
C GLU A 340 32.80 57.35 2.15
N GLN A 341 31.75 57.99 1.61
CA GLN A 341 31.67 59.45 1.52
C GLN A 341 31.78 60.12 2.89
N ARG A 342 31.12 59.57 3.91
CA ARG A 342 31.24 60.07 5.28
C ARG A 342 32.66 59.92 5.80
N ASN A 343 33.29 58.77 5.60
CA ASN A 343 34.66 58.50 6.01
C ASN A 343 35.66 59.45 5.33
N ASP A 344 35.45 59.78 4.06
CA ASP A 344 36.25 60.76 3.33
C ASP A 344 36.08 62.17 3.92
N LEU A 345 34.85 62.58 4.25
CA LEU A 345 34.57 63.85 4.92
C LEU A 345 35.19 63.91 6.33
N GLU A 346 35.07 62.85 7.12
CA GLU A 346 35.67 62.75 8.45
C GLU A 346 37.20 62.85 8.37
N SER A 347 37.81 62.17 7.41
CA SER A 347 39.25 62.26 7.13
C SER A 347 39.65 63.67 6.74
N PHE A 348 38.91 64.32 5.82
CA PHE A 348 39.15 65.70 5.42
C PHE A 348 39.04 66.68 6.59
N PHE A 349 38.03 66.55 7.46
CA PHE A 349 37.88 67.41 8.64
C PHE A 349 39.01 67.18 9.66
N ALA A 350 39.41 65.93 9.88
CA ALA A 350 40.52 65.60 10.76
C ALA A 350 41.86 66.17 10.25
N GLU A 351 42.12 66.04 8.94
CA GLU A 351 43.29 66.61 8.28
C GLU A 351 43.28 68.15 8.33
N SER A 352 42.13 68.77 8.02
CA SER A 352 41.96 70.22 8.05
C SER A 352 42.15 70.78 9.47
N LEU A 353 41.58 70.12 10.49
CA LEU A 353 41.77 70.51 11.89
C LEU A 353 43.24 70.36 12.31
N ASN A 354 43.91 69.27 11.93
CA ASN A 354 45.33 69.08 12.22
C ASN A 354 46.19 70.17 11.53
N TYR A 355 45.88 70.49 10.28
CA TYR A 355 46.54 71.57 9.54
C TYR A 355 46.37 72.93 10.24
N VAL A 356 45.14 73.29 10.62
CA VAL A 356 44.86 74.54 11.34
C VAL A 356 45.56 74.54 12.70
N ARG A 357 45.54 73.46 13.48
CA ARG A 357 46.27 73.35 14.76
C ARG A 357 47.78 73.56 14.59
N LYS A 358 48.37 72.99 13.54
CA LYS A 358 49.79 73.23 13.20
C LYS A 358 50.04 74.70 12.86
N LYS A 359 49.15 75.34 12.11
CA LYS A 359 49.24 76.78 11.79
C LYS A 359 49.06 77.66 13.02
N ILE A 360 48.12 77.36 13.91
CA ILE A 360 47.94 78.04 15.20
C ILE A 360 49.23 77.94 16.01
N ALA A 361 49.79 76.75 16.18
CA ALA A 361 51.02 76.55 16.94
C ALA A 361 52.20 77.34 16.36
N ALA A 362 52.36 77.33 15.02
CA ALA A 362 53.39 78.09 14.33
C ALA A 362 53.18 79.61 14.46
N ASN A 363 51.94 80.09 14.27
CA ASN A 363 51.59 81.50 14.38
C ASN A 363 51.77 82.03 15.81
N ARG A 364 51.31 81.29 16.82
CA ARG A 364 51.53 81.64 18.23
C ARG A 364 53.01 81.73 18.58
N LYS A 365 53.84 80.80 18.08
CA LYS A 365 55.30 80.84 18.26
C LYS A 365 55.91 82.09 17.62
N LEU A 366 55.53 82.41 16.39
CA LEU A 366 56.00 83.60 15.68
C LEU A 366 55.55 84.89 16.39
N TYR A 367 54.29 84.96 16.81
CA TYR A 367 53.73 86.11 17.51
C TYR A 367 54.40 86.36 18.86
N ILE A 368 54.65 85.32 19.65
CA ILE A 368 55.42 85.43 20.91
C ILE A 368 56.82 86.01 20.62
N GLN A 369 57.49 85.52 19.58
CA GLN A 369 58.82 86.00 19.19
C GLN A 369 58.79 87.48 18.75
N GLN A 370 57.84 87.85 17.89
CA GLN A 370 57.68 89.22 17.38
C GLN A 370 57.25 90.19 18.50
N ALA A 371 56.31 89.80 19.35
CA ALA A 371 55.89 90.62 20.50
C ALA A 371 57.04 90.80 21.50
N LYS A 372 57.88 89.78 21.70
CA LYS A 372 59.09 89.89 22.54
C LYS A 372 60.09 90.86 21.93
N GLN A 373 60.35 90.76 20.62
CA GLN A 373 61.23 91.69 19.91
C GLN A 373 60.69 93.12 19.92
N ALA A 374 59.39 93.33 19.67
CA ALA A 374 58.75 94.64 19.70
C ALA A 374 58.77 95.27 21.12
N TYR A 375 58.55 94.46 22.16
CA TYR A 375 58.65 94.93 23.55
C TYR A 375 60.10 95.33 23.89
N GLN A 376 61.07 94.50 23.51
CA GLN A 376 62.50 94.81 23.68
C GLN A 376 62.90 96.07 22.91
N HIS A 377 62.43 96.24 21.67
CA HIS A 377 62.68 97.43 20.87
C HIS A 377 62.12 98.69 21.52
N LYS A 378 60.84 98.66 21.97
CA LYS A 378 60.23 99.79 22.68
C LYS A 378 60.93 100.09 24.00
N LEU A 379 61.43 99.07 24.71
CA LEU A 379 62.22 99.26 25.93
C LEU A 379 63.56 99.95 25.62
N LEU A 380 64.23 99.58 24.53
CA LEU A 380 65.46 100.24 24.06
C LEU A 380 65.21 101.68 23.59
N GLU A 381 64.11 101.95 22.88
CA GLU A 381 63.72 103.30 22.46
C GLU A 381 63.37 104.22 23.64
N ALA A 382 62.69 103.68 24.66
CA ALA A 382 62.39 104.39 25.89
C ALA A 382 63.66 104.68 26.70
N ASN A 383 64.61 103.74 26.74
CA ASN A 383 65.92 103.94 27.37
C ASN A 383 66.75 105.02 26.64
N ASN A 384 66.55 105.18 25.33
CA ASN A 384 67.15 106.26 24.53
C ASN A 384 66.35 107.59 24.60
N GLY A 385 65.35 107.70 25.48
CA GLY A 385 64.59 108.92 25.76
C GLY A 385 63.58 109.33 24.68
N LYS A 386 63.29 108.48 23.69
CA LYS A 386 62.42 108.82 22.56
C LYS A 386 60.93 108.57 22.84
N THR A 387 60.61 107.70 23.80
CA THR A 387 59.24 107.28 24.16
C THR A 387 59.14 106.91 25.64
N GLU A 388 57.93 106.81 26.18
CA GLU A 388 57.69 106.34 27.56
C GLU A 388 57.96 104.83 27.72
N HIS A 389 58.39 104.42 28.92
CA HIS A 389 58.69 103.02 29.22
C HIS A 389 57.44 102.14 29.06
N PRO A 390 57.49 101.05 28.25
CA PRO A 390 56.32 100.22 28.01
C PRO A 390 55.94 99.43 29.27
N LYS A 391 54.62 99.33 29.53
CA LYS A 391 54.06 98.50 30.62
C LYS A 391 54.61 97.08 30.56
N ILE A 392 55.02 96.54 31.71
CA ILE A 392 55.62 95.19 31.81
C ILE A 392 54.66 94.17 31.18
N ARG A 393 55.19 93.43 30.20
CA ARG A 393 54.46 92.40 29.47
C ARG A 393 55.14 91.06 29.70
N THR A 394 54.37 90.07 30.14
CA THR A 394 54.88 88.72 30.41
C THR A 394 54.70 87.80 29.20
N PHE A 395 55.66 86.89 29.01
CA PHE A 395 55.68 85.92 27.91
C PHE A 395 55.54 84.47 28.38
N THR A 396 55.32 84.27 29.69
CA THR A 396 55.08 82.98 30.33
C THR A 396 53.60 82.87 30.68
N LYS A 397 53.01 81.68 30.55
CA LYS A 397 51.62 81.43 30.93
C LYS A 397 51.49 81.37 32.47
N SER A 398 51.41 82.54 33.11
CA SER A 398 51.14 82.69 34.55
C SER A 398 49.75 83.29 34.77
N VAL A 399 49.04 82.77 35.77
CA VAL A 399 47.64 83.14 36.10
C VAL A 399 47.56 84.49 36.83
N SER A 400 48.65 84.95 37.46
CA SER A 400 48.69 86.20 38.24
C SER A 400 49.08 87.45 37.44
N SER A 401 49.28 87.34 36.13
CA SER A 401 49.77 88.44 35.30
C SER A 401 48.63 89.16 34.57
N THR A 402 48.44 90.44 34.85
CA THR A 402 47.39 91.29 34.23
C THR A 402 47.67 91.65 32.77
N ASN A 403 48.94 91.70 32.33
CA ASN A 403 49.34 92.04 30.96
C ASN A 403 50.20 90.92 30.35
N ASN A 404 49.54 89.88 29.84
CA ASN A 404 50.17 88.68 29.29
C ASN A 404 49.90 88.55 27.78
N VAL A 405 50.88 88.13 27.01
CA VAL A 405 50.75 87.82 25.56
C VAL A 405 49.69 86.76 25.30
N TYR A 406 49.47 85.83 26.24
CA TYR A 406 48.42 84.81 26.09
C TYR A 406 47.01 85.39 26.11
N ASN A 407 46.78 86.55 26.76
CA ASN A 407 45.49 87.24 26.73
C ASN A 407 45.13 87.68 25.30
N ASP A 408 46.13 87.98 24.46
CA ASP A 408 45.92 88.34 23.06
C ASP A 408 45.51 87.13 22.21
N PHE A 409 45.99 85.92 22.56
CA PHE A 409 45.53 84.68 21.91
C PHE A 409 44.10 84.32 22.31
N ASP A 410 43.73 84.56 23.57
CA ASP A 410 42.36 84.35 24.02
C ASP A 410 41.41 85.38 23.38
N ALA A 411 41.84 86.63 23.21
CA ALA A 411 41.11 87.63 22.45
C ALA A 411 40.95 87.25 20.97
N ALA A 412 41.99 86.70 20.32
CA ALA A 412 41.94 86.24 18.94
C ALA A 412 41.05 85.01 18.72
N LYS A 413 40.73 84.26 19.79
CA LYS A 413 39.78 83.15 19.78
C LYS A 413 38.32 83.64 19.86
N MET A 414 38.09 84.80 20.47
CA MET A 414 36.74 85.38 20.56
C MET A 414 36.30 85.88 19.18
N LEU A 415 35.05 85.56 18.82
CA LEU A 415 34.40 86.08 17.62
C LEU A 415 33.62 87.33 18.04
N ASN A 416 34.06 88.51 17.60
CA ASN A 416 33.24 89.71 17.67
C ASN A 416 32.31 89.69 16.45
N ILE A 417 31.18 89.01 16.59
CA ILE A 417 30.18 88.90 15.51
C ILE A 417 29.41 90.22 15.46
N THR A 418 29.88 91.16 14.64
CA THR A 418 29.01 92.20 14.05
C THR A 418 28.40 91.63 12.77
N ASP A 419 27.15 91.99 12.42
CA ASP A 419 26.32 91.53 11.28
C ASP A 419 26.89 91.79 9.88
N VAL A 420 28.18 91.53 9.67
CA VAL A 420 28.90 91.66 8.41
C VAL A 420 29.21 90.26 7.89
N GLN A 421 29.00 90.05 6.61
CA GLN A 421 29.38 88.83 5.90
C GLN A 421 30.92 88.69 5.91
N ILE A 422 31.44 87.90 6.84
CA ILE A 422 32.89 87.66 6.99
C ILE A 422 33.31 86.54 6.02
N ASP A 423 34.28 86.81 5.14
CA ASP A 423 34.88 85.79 4.29
C ASP A 423 35.87 84.90 5.09
N VAL A 424 36.01 83.63 4.71
CA VAL A 424 36.87 82.66 5.40
C VAL A 424 38.34 83.10 5.38
N LYS A 425 38.74 83.93 4.41
CA LYS A 425 40.09 84.49 4.31
C LYS A 425 40.43 85.41 5.48
N ASP A 426 39.44 86.14 6.00
CA ASP A 426 39.62 87.21 6.99
C ASP A 426 39.63 86.68 8.44
N LEU A 427 39.34 85.39 8.64
CA LEU A 427 39.36 84.76 9.96
C LEU A 427 40.79 84.45 10.45
N THR A 428 41.01 84.67 11.75
CA THR A 428 42.23 84.18 12.44
C THR A 428 42.27 82.65 12.42
N TRP A 429 43.45 82.06 12.61
CA TRP A 429 43.59 80.60 12.60
C TRP A 429 42.79 79.95 13.75
N GLU A 430 42.73 80.58 14.91
CA GLU A 430 41.91 80.19 16.07
C GLU A 430 40.40 80.19 15.76
N GLN A 431 39.95 81.17 14.99
CA GLN A 431 38.55 81.25 14.54
C GLN A 431 38.25 80.18 13.47
N LYS A 432 39.19 79.93 12.55
CA LYS A 432 39.09 78.84 11.56
C LYS A 432 38.97 77.47 12.23
N GLU A 433 39.69 77.21 13.32
CA GLU A 433 39.54 75.97 14.10
C GLU A 433 38.12 75.85 14.70
N SER A 434 37.59 76.96 15.23
CA SER A 434 36.26 76.97 15.87
C SER A 434 35.15 76.71 14.86
N VAL A 435 35.27 77.27 13.64
CA VAL A 435 34.35 77.00 12.52
C VAL A 435 34.42 75.55 12.06
N LEU A 436 35.62 74.98 11.90
CA LEU A 436 35.78 73.56 11.53
C LEU A 436 35.22 72.62 12.60
N CYS A 437 35.48 72.89 13.88
CA CYS A 437 34.90 72.13 14.99
C CYS A 437 33.36 72.24 15.01
N TYR A 438 32.81 73.41 14.71
CA TYR A 438 31.37 73.61 14.60
C TYR A 438 30.77 72.83 13.41
N LEU A 439 31.39 72.89 12.23
CA LEU A 439 30.94 72.15 11.04
C LEU A 439 30.99 70.64 11.26
N PHE A 440 32.06 70.12 11.86
CA PHE A 440 32.17 68.71 12.24
C PHE A 440 31.10 68.31 13.27
N SER A 441 30.84 69.16 14.26
CA SER A 441 29.77 68.93 15.24
C SER A 441 28.37 68.99 14.62
N ARG A 442 28.15 69.87 13.63
CA ARG A 442 26.89 70.01 12.91
C ARG A 442 26.64 68.80 12.01
N MET A 443 27.67 68.31 11.31
CA MET A 443 27.61 67.07 10.53
C MET A 443 27.15 65.89 11.39
N ASN A 444 27.73 65.73 12.59
CA ASN A 444 27.40 64.63 13.50
C ASN A 444 26.05 64.79 14.23
N LYS A 445 25.47 66.00 14.27
CA LYS A 445 24.16 66.23 14.91
C LYS A 445 22.99 65.79 14.03
N ASN A 446 23.12 65.92 12.71
CA ASN A 446 22.07 65.53 11.77
C ASN A 446 21.81 64.01 11.77
N ASP A 447 22.77 63.19 12.20
CA ASP A 447 22.58 61.72 12.31
C ASP A 447 21.57 61.29 13.38
N LYS A 448 21.34 62.14 14.41
CA LYS A 448 20.43 61.81 15.51
C LYS A 448 18.97 62.05 15.16
N GLU A 449 18.67 62.95 14.22
CA GLU A 449 17.30 63.22 13.76
C GLU A 449 16.81 62.13 12.79
N SER A 450 17.71 61.45 12.06
CA SER A 450 17.35 60.37 11.12
C SER A 450 17.00 59.03 11.77
N GLN A 451 17.33 58.79 13.06
CA GLN A 451 16.99 57.52 13.72
C GLN A 451 15.49 57.33 13.98
N ASN A 452 14.68 58.40 13.95
CA ASN A 452 13.22 58.31 14.12
C ASN A 452 12.48 57.79 12.87
N ALA A 453 13.14 57.69 11.71
CA ALA A 453 12.52 57.23 10.45
C ALA A 453 12.57 55.71 10.23
N ASN A 454 13.29 54.96 11.07
CA ASN A 454 13.52 53.51 10.90
C ASN A 454 12.34 52.61 11.34
N ASN A 455 11.17 53.16 11.68
CA ASN A 455 9.98 52.42 12.07
C ASN A 455 9.04 52.02 10.90
N LEU A 456 9.48 52.15 9.64
CA LEU A 456 8.68 51.86 8.45
C LEU A 456 9.07 50.53 7.76
N LEU A 457 9.30 49.47 8.53
CA LEU A 457 9.28 48.11 7.99
C LEU A 457 7.88 47.52 8.18
N PRO A 458 7.26 46.89 7.15
CA PRO A 458 5.96 46.25 7.32
C PRO A 458 6.08 45.15 8.37
N LYS A 459 5.28 45.23 9.44
CA LYS A 459 4.98 44.08 10.30
C LYS A 459 4.27 43.05 9.42
N VAL A 460 5.00 42.03 9.00
CA VAL A 460 4.39 40.82 8.44
C VAL A 460 3.70 40.11 9.61
N GLU A 461 2.39 40.31 9.72
CA GLU A 461 1.58 39.47 10.59
C GLU A 461 1.63 38.03 10.05
N PRO A 462 1.93 37.04 10.89
CA PRO A 462 1.83 35.66 10.47
C PRO A 462 0.36 35.37 10.16
N LYS A 463 0.05 35.11 8.89
CA LYS A 463 -1.22 34.49 8.51
C LYS A 463 -1.36 33.24 9.37
N LYS A 464 -2.42 33.20 10.19
CA LYS A 464 -2.83 32.01 10.93
C LYS A 464 -2.92 30.86 9.94
N LEU A 465 -1.99 29.92 10.07
CA LEU A 465 -2.17 28.57 9.54
C LEU A 465 -3.52 28.10 10.09
N LEU A 466 -4.46 27.83 9.19
CA LEU A 466 -5.68 27.12 9.55
C LEU A 466 -5.25 25.83 10.26
N PRO A 467 -5.84 25.49 11.41
CA PRO A 467 -5.57 24.22 12.04
C PRO A 467 -5.79 23.13 11.00
N ILE A 468 -4.74 22.34 10.74
CA ILE A 468 -4.93 20.98 10.24
C ILE A 468 -5.74 20.31 11.35
N GLU A 469 -7.07 20.32 11.19
CA GLU A 469 -7.93 19.39 11.88
C GLU A 469 -7.45 18.01 11.44
N ASN A 470 -6.51 17.47 12.22
CA ASN A 470 -6.39 16.04 12.39
C ASN A 470 -7.74 15.57 12.89
N SER A 471 -8.65 15.32 11.95
CA SER A 471 -9.76 14.41 12.15
C SER A 471 -9.19 13.00 12.26
N ARG A 472 -8.42 12.77 13.34
CA ARG A 472 -8.52 11.52 14.08
C ARG A 472 -9.95 11.48 14.62
N LYS A 473 -10.91 11.20 13.73
CA LYS A 473 -12.04 10.39 14.13
C LYS A 473 -11.39 9.11 14.64
N GLY A 474 -11.36 8.98 15.97
CA GLY A 474 -11.16 7.68 16.57
C GLY A 474 -12.15 6.76 15.87
N PHE A 475 -11.63 5.85 15.07
CA PHE A 475 -12.33 4.61 14.80
C PHE A 475 -12.51 3.99 16.19
N ALA A 476 -13.68 4.21 16.78
CA ALA A 476 -14.16 3.35 17.82
C ALA A 476 -14.10 1.94 17.23
N PRO A 477 -13.33 1.01 17.82
CA PRO A 477 -13.44 -0.37 17.45
C PRO A 477 -14.79 -0.83 17.99
N THR A 478 -15.85 -0.71 17.19
CA THR A 478 -17.07 -1.48 17.44
C THR A 478 -16.77 -2.93 17.04
N PHE A 479 -15.85 -3.55 17.79
CA PHE A 479 -15.77 -4.99 17.94
C PHE A 479 -16.97 -5.40 18.77
N LEU A 480 -18.09 -5.67 18.08
CA LEU A 480 -19.17 -6.49 18.62
C LEU A 480 -18.88 -7.95 18.25
N THR A 481 -17.80 -8.48 18.80
CA THR A 481 -17.60 -9.92 18.98
C THR A 481 -17.51 -10.19 20.47
N GLN A 482 -18.66 -10.28 21.12
CA GLN A 482 -18.89 -11.11 22.31
C GLN A 482 -20.39 -11.11 22.61
N ALA A 483 -21.10 -12.05 22.00
CA ALA A 483 -22.29 -12.61 22.59
C ALA A 483 -21.97 -14.08 22.91
N PRO A 484 -21.89 -14.48 24.19
CA PRO A 484 -21.90 -15.88 24.55
C PRO A 484 -23.35 -16.37 24.45
N PHE A 485 -23.72 -16.97 23.32
CA PHE A 485 -24.93 -17.77 23.23
C PHE A 485 -24.58 -19.21 23.61
N HIS A 486 -24.71 -19.54 24.89
CA HIS A 486 -25.30 -20.80 25.36
C HIS A 486 -25.29 -20.86 26.89
N ARG A 487 -26.46 -20.70 27.52
CA ARG A 487 -26.91 -21.54 28.63
C ARG A 487 -28.36 -21.24 29.03
N CYS A 488 -29.05 -22.33 29.39
CA CYS A 488 -30.43 -22.46 29.87
C CYS A 488 -31.49 -22.33 28.76
N LEU A 489 -32.34 -23.32 28.47
CA LEU A 489 -32.94 -24.38 29.29
C LEU A 489 -33.29 -25.58 28.39
N GLU A 490 -33.02 -26.80 28.84
CA GLU A 490 -34.05 -27.83 29.05
C GLU A 490 -33.42 -29.10 29.61
N SER A 491 -33.44 -29.19 30.94
CA SER A 491 -33.57 -30.46 31.63
C SER A 491 -35.01 -30.95 31.43
N ARG A 492 -35.21 -32.06 30.71
CA ARG A 492 -36.16 -33.12 31.08
C ARG A 492 -36.12 -34.30 30.10
N LEU A 493 -36.04 -35.49 30.71
CA LEU A 493 -36.55 -36.78 30.24
C LEU A 493 -35.77 -37.49 29.12
N ILE A 494 -34.74 -38.25 29.51
CA ILE A 494 -34.60 -39.62 28.98
C ILE A 494 -34.47 -40.60 30.15
N THR A 495 -35.51 -41.42 30.17
CA THR A 495 -35.87 -42.55 31.01
C THR A 495 -34.83 -43.67 30.95
N THR A 496 -34.67 -44.34 32.08
CA THR A 496 -34.45 -45.79 32.22
C THR A 496 -34.80 -46.61 30.96
N ILE A 497 -33.92 -47.55 30.59
CA ILE A 497 -34.20 -49.00 30.55
C ILE A 497 -32.89 -49.72 30.24
N GLN A 498 -32.38 -50.38 31.27
CA GLN A 498 -31.38 -51.44 31.21
C GLN A 498 -32.18 -52.73 31.47
N MET A 499 -32.65 -53.38 30.40
CA MET A 499 -33.12 -54.77 30.38
C MET A 499 -33.18 -55.25 28.92
N ALA A 500 -32.09 -55.85 28.47
CA ALA A 500 -32.01 -57.00 27.56
C ALA A 500 -30.55 -57.48 27.55
#